data_AF-A0A7L8UDN5-F1
#
_entry.id   AF-A0A7L8UDN5-F1
#
_cell.length_a   1.000
_cell.length_b   1.000
_cell.length_c   1.000
_cell.angle_alpha   90.00
_cell.angle_beta   90.00
_cell.angle_gamma   90.00
#
_symmetry.space_group_name_H-M   'P 1'
#
loop_
_entity.id
_entity.type
_entity.pdbx_description
1 polymer ?
#
loop_
_entity_poly.entity_id
_entity_poly.type
_entity_poly.pdbx_seq_one_letter_code
_entity_poly.pdbx_strand_id
1 'polypeptide(L)'
;MKNITKIILLLVLTGINQTVCGQMTSMATGKTTAITNRLNLRGPVPPVDTKYGKYKSYEMVLDLSPGLESSFNLRKLPFSAEKFNESFSISGLKKSNDGDFKIKYNLTRYELVHDEDYLETYYQKAPAYYIGLESNLEISDKSGKVIYKRYTTPKVCMFVTNPSDTYDNLASKILSDNFNAMIAEFEGFYLYGPAINKLKYVDLEKKKKSKSTFNVDEFNQSVQVLPTLVDVDRENWADLFGEAQKYWLEYVNFQDKEDEDLAKKIRFSANYNLVATYILLGNVDEANKYMPGVKENEKSFLGMRDDYPYLTRVIEDIDKYKKITEKAFTIEAIQAEPVLAAYKKSPNAFKYAEFDGEVLDVDAKVFKGKVRIISDFPELVDLRTEQTVSGFRAMMDGIGSEKSSVRIYIDGQKKPEKTNLKKVVNIKDNEGRMYIVGKAGRGVPLVSLGDKVETNTKRYSLFEEVKKGGKVSLYHEFFPQDDYSLKKPAQDEFFSPPVFLGRRKALREYFSDCPQMIESIDKGAYDFENKETYIKMFDDYTKLCGNS
;
A
#
# COMPACT_ATOMS: atom_id res chain seq x y z
N MET A 1 16.06 6.21 45.57
CA MET A 1 16.68 4.87 45.76
C MET A 1 15.69 3.70 45.87
N LYS A 2 14.50 3.80 46.51
CA LYS A 2 13.55 2.66 46.63
C LYS A 2 12.76 2.29 45.34
N ASN A 3 12.53 3.23 44.42
CA ASN A 3 11.78 2.96 43.17
C ASN A 3 12.66 2.30 42.09
N ILE A 4 13.96 2.60 42.08
CA ILE A 4 14.95 2.11 41.10
C ILE A 4 15.22 0.60 41.28
N THR A 5 15.21 0.09 42.52
CA THR A 5 15.38 -1.35 42.75
C THR A 5 14.30 -2.16 42.04
N LYS A 6 13.10 -1.60 41.82
CA LYS A 6 12.01 -2.27 41.09
C LYS A 6 12.16 -2.22 39.57
N ILE A 7 12.59 -1.08 38.99
CA ILE A 7 12.83 -0.96 37.53
C ILE A 7 14.00 -1.84 37.10
N ILE A 8 15.08 -1.86 37.89
CA ILE A 8 16.22 -2.76 37.67
C ILE A 8 15.79 -4.22 37.84
N LEU A 9 14.98 -4.56 38.86
CA LEU A 9 14.46 -5.93 39.00
C LEU A 9 13.59 -6.34 37.81
N LEU A 10 12.75 -5.44 37.28
CA LEU A 10 11.89 -5.71 36.12
C LEU A 10 12.72 -5.94 34.86
N LEU A 11 13.70 -5.09 34.57
CA LEU A 11 14.62 -5.24 33.42
C LEU A 11 15.50 -6.50 33.54
N VAL A 12 15.91 -6.87 34.76
CA VAL A 12 16.71 -8.07 35.03
C VAL A 12 15.86 -9.35 35.00
N LEU A 13 14.59 -9.30 35.42
CA LEU A 13 13.65 -10.43 35.33
C LEU A 13 13.19 -10.69 33.88
N THR A 14 13.12 -9.66 33.04
CA THR A 14 12.89 -9.81 31.59
C THR A 14 14.19 -10.09 30.81
N GLY A 15 15.36 -9.96 31.43
CA GLY A 15 16.66 -9.84 30.76
C GLY A 15 17.61 -11.04 30.85
N ILE A 16 17.17 -12.24 31.24
CA ILE A 16 18.08 -13.40 31.33
C ILE A 16 18.44 -14.00 29.96
N ASN A 17 17.83 -13.58 28.85
CA ASN A 17 18.34 -13.92 27.52
C ASN A 17 18.12 -12.78 26.53
N GLN A 18 19.12 -11.91 26.35
CA GLN A 18 19.66 -11.50 25.05
C GLN A 18 20.50 -10.22 25.20
N THR A 19 21.77 -10.32 24.86
CA THR A 19 22.58 -9.20 24.41
C THR A 19 21.80 -8.40 23.36
N VAL A 20 21.51 -7.15 23.67
CA VAL A 20 20.84 -6.18 22.80
C VAL A 20 21.71 -5.97 21.55
N CYS A 21 21.49 -6.79 20.53
CA CYS A 21 21.88 -6.45 19.16
C CYS A 21 20.97 -5.29 18.75
N GLY A 22 21.53 -4.09 18.79
CA GLY A 22 20.85 -2.89 18.34
C GLY A 22 20.25 -3.11 16.96
N GLN A 23 19.01 -2.64 16.78
CA GLN A 23 18.36 -2.53 15.48
C GLN A 23 19.20 -1.60 14.58
N MET A 24 20.18 -2.18 13.88
CA MET A 24 20.82 -1.57 12.72
C MET A 24 19.95 -1.84 11.51
N THR A 25 19.17 -0.85 11.11
CA THR A 25 18.81 -0.64 9.70
C THR A 25 19.40 0.69 9.27
N SER A 26 20.72 0.71 9.06
CA SER A 26 21.34 1.75 8.23
C SER A 26 21.13 1.36 6.77
N MET A 27 20.22 2.05 6.09
CA MET A 27 20.03 1.89 4.66
C MET A 27 21.32 2.17 3.90
N ALA A 28 21.54 1.34 2.89
CA ALA A 28 22.36 1.64 1.74
C ALA A 28 22.01 3.05 1.21
N THR A 29 22.85 4.03 1.53
CA THR A 29 23.18 5.23 0.74
C THR A 29 24.04 6.12 1.64
N GLY A 30 25.25 6.43 1.20
CA GLY A 30 26.22 7.23 1.94
C GLY A 30 25.71 8.65 2.21
N LYS A 31 25.03 8.84 3.33
CA LYS A 31 24.92 10.08 4.09
C LYS A 31 24.85 9.71 5.56
N THR A 32 25.80 10.23 6.34
CA THR A 32 25.84 10.16 7.81
C THR A 32 24.51 10.60 8.39
N THR A 33 23.67 9.64 8.76
CA THR A 33 22.37 9.88 9.38
C THR A 33 22.56 9.83 10.89
N ALA A 34 22.11 10.89 11.56
CA ALA A 34 21.98 10.92 13.01
C ALA A 34 21.24 9.67 13.49
N ILE A 35 21.72 9.08 14.59
CA ILE A 35 21.13 7.91 15.26
C ILE A 35 19.63 8.16 15.40
N THR A 36 18.80 7.43 14.63
CA THR A 36 17.35 7.57 14.74
C THR A 36 16.86 6.47 15.67
N ASN A 37 16.70 6.83 16.94
CA ASN A 37 15.97 6.09 17.98
C ASN A 37 14.49 5.92 17.58
N ARG A 38 14.19 5.26 16.45
CA ARG A 38 12.84 5.05 15.92
C ARG A 38 12.37 3.65 16.25
N LEU A 39 11.10 3.56 16.62
CA LEU A 39 10.43 2.33 16.98
C LEU A 39 9.50 1.92 15.83
N ASN A 40 9.49 0.63 15.51
CA ASN A 40 8.57 0.03 14.56
C ASN A 40 7.52 -0.79 15.33
N LEU A 41 6.40 -0.17 15.69
CA LEU A 41 5.41 -0.71 16.62
C LEU A 41 4.02 -0.82 16.00
N ARG A 42 3.10 -1.41 16.76
CA ARG A 42 1.66 -1.43 16.45
C ARG A 42 0.85 -0.63 17.47
N GLY A 43 -0.13 0.10 16.97
CA GLY A 43 -1.11 0.85 17.74
C GLY A 43 -2.05 -0.05 18.55
N PRO A 44 -2.91 0.54 19.40
CA PRO A 44 -3.68 -0.13 20.46
C PRO A 44 -4.90 -0.92 20.00
N VAL A 45 -5.32 -0.80 18.74
CA VAL A 45 -6.55 -1.42 18.27
C VAL A 45 -6.33 -2.93 18.10
N PRO A 46 -7.12 -3.79 18.76
CA PRO A 46 -6.96 -5.23 18.65
C PRO A 46 -7.33 -5.74 17.24
N PRO A 47 -6.71 -6.85 16.80
CA PRO A 47 -7.13 -7.54 15.58
C PRO A 47 -8.52 -8.15 15.71
N VAL A 48 -9.09 -8.53 14.55
CA VAL A 48 -10.34 -9.31 14.48
C VAL A 48 -10.20 -10.66 15.19
N ASP A 49 -9.09 -11.37 14.96
CA ASP A 49 -8.77 -12.62 15.62
C ASP A 49 -7.57 -12.44 16.56
N THR A 50 -7.86 -12.44 17.87
CA THR A 50 -6.84 -12.23 18.91
C THR A 50 -6.01 -13.48 19.20
N LYS A 51 -6.30 -14.64 18.61
CA LYS A 51 -5.57 -15.90 18.83
C LYS A 51 -4.07 -15.75 18.57
N TYR A 52 -3.71 -14.90 17.61
CA TYR A 52 -2.33 -14.68 17.18
C TYR A 52 -1.68 -13.47 17.86
N GLY A 53 -2.33 -12.83 18.83
CA GLY A 53 -1.84 -11.59 19.47
C GLY A 53 -0.52 -11.72 20.23
N LYS A 54 -0.04 -12.95 20.50
CA LYS A 54 1.26 -13.23 21.12
C LYS A 54 2.39 -13.48 20.12
N TYR A 55 2.07 -13.57 18.83
CA TYR A 55 3.07 -13.80 17.80
C TYR A 55 3.85 -12.50 17.59
N LYS A 56 5.18 -12.58 17.65
CA LYS A 56 6.07 -11.41 17.62
C LYS A 56 7.05 -11.46 16.47
N SER A 57 7.07 -12.55 15.72
CA SER A 57 8.09 -12.78 14.70
C SER A 57 7.54 -13.41 13.43
N TYR A 58 8.29 -13.27 12.34
CA TYR A 58 7.95 -13.89 11.07
C TYR A 58 9.19 -14.36 10.30
N GLU A 59 9.05 -15.50 9.64
CA GLU A 59 9.92 -15.99 8.58
C GLU A 59 9.43 -15.42 7.25
N MET A 60 10.34 -14.83 6.48
CA MET A 60 10.06 -14.40 5.11
C MET A 60 10.67 -15.40 4.14
N VAL A 61 9.83 -16.01 3.31
CA VAL A 61 10.24 -16.86 2.20
C VAL A 61 9.89 -16.15 0.91
N LEU A 62 10.92 -15.82 0.12
CA LEU A 62 10.77 -15.20 -1.19
C LEU A 62 10.98 -16.24 -2.28
N ASP A 63 9.99 -16.33 -3.18
CA ASP A 63 10.12 -17.01 -4.47
C ASP A 63 9.99 -15.96 -5.57
N LEU A 64 11.11 -15.63 -6.23
CA LEU A 64 11.18 -14.54 -7.21
C LEU A 64 11.23 -15.09 -8.63
N SER A 65 10.33 -14.61 -9.50
CA SER A 65 10.30 -14.98 -10.91
C SER A 65 11.67 -14.77 -11.59
N PRO A 66 12.16 -15.73 -12.41
CA PRO A 66 13.35 -15.54 -13.24
C PRO A 66 13.28 -14.32 -14.18
N GLY A 67 12.07 -13.88 -14.50
CA GLY A 67 11.85 -12.67 -15.30
C GLY A 67 12.27 -11.38 -14.60
N LEU A 68 12.30 -11.37 -13.25
CA LEU A 68 12.85 -10.25 -12.48
C LEU A 68 14.36 -10.12 -12.72
N GLU A 69 15.12 -11.20 -12.53
CA GLU A 69 16.56 -11.22 -12.81
C GLU A 69 16.86 -10.87 -14.28
N SER A 70 16.07 -11.43 -15.21
CA SER A 70 16.18 -11.12 -16.63
C SER A 70 16.00 -9.62 -16.92
N SER A 71 15.10 -8.95 -16.21
CA SER A 71 14.90 -7.51 -16.36
C SER A 71 16.09 -6.67 -15.88
N PHE A 72 16.77 -7.09 -14.81
CA PHE A 72 17.99 -6.45 -14.33
C PHE A 72 19.13 -6.63 -15.34
N ASN A 73 19.27 -7.85 -15.86
CA ASN A 73 20.26 -8.16 -16.91
C ASN A 73 20.02 -7.33 -18.17
N LEU A 74 18.78 -7.16 -18.61
CA LEU A 74 18.41 -6.28 -19.73
C LEU A 74 18.87 -4.84 -19.49
N ARG A 75 18.71 -4.35 -18.26
CA ARG A 75 19.13 -3.00 -17.85
C ARG A 75 20.62 -2.90 -17.49
N LYS A 76 21.37 -4.00 -17.61
CA LYS A 76 22.79 -4.12 -17.26
C LYS A 76 23.06 -3.74 -15.79
N LEU A 77 22.18 -4.17 -14.90
CA LEU A 77 22.27 -3.95 -13.46
C LEU A 77 22.49 -5.27 -12.71
N PRO A 78 23.24 -5.27 -11.59
CA PRO A 78 23.38 -6.46 -10.76
C PRO A 78 22.06 -6.81 -10.06
N PHE A 79 21.69 -8.09 -10.09
CA PHE A 79 20.54 -8.62 -9.38
C PHE A 79 20.94 -9.19 -8.00
N SER A 80 20.11 -8.96 -6.98
CA SER A 80 20.26 -9.60 -5.66
C SER A 80 18.89 -9.82 -5.04
N ALA A 81 18.53 -11.09 -4.80
CA ALA A 81 17.30 -11.45 -4.10
C ALA A 81 17.27 -10.96 -2.64
N GLU A 82 18.43 -10.88 -1.99
CA GLU A 82 18.55 -10.46 -0.59
C GLU A 82 18.07 -9.02 -0.37
N LYS A 83 18.33 -8.11 -1.32
CA LYS A 83 17.84 -6.72 -1.26
C LYS A 83 16.31 -6.63 -1.13
N PHE A 84 15.59 -7.47 -1.86
CA PHE A 84 14.12 -7.51 -1.79
C PHE A 84 13.66 -8.10 -0.46
N ASN A 85 14.36 -9.14 0.02
CA ASN A 85 14.09 -9.74 1.30
C ASN A 85 14.18 -8.68 2.41
N GLU A 86 15.27 -7.93 2.48
CA GLU A 86 15.48 -6.87 3.48
C GLU A 86 14.41 -5.76 3.44
N SER A 87 13.85 -5.48 2.25
CA SER A 87 12.84 -4.44 2.05
C SER A 87 11.46 -4.83 2.58
N PHE A 88 11.15 -6.13 2.65
CA PHE A 88 9.84 -6.60 3.11
C PHE A 88 9.80 -6.70 4.64
N SER A 89 9.21 -5.67 5.23
CA SER A 89 9.04 -5.52 6.67
C SER A 89 7.56 -5.46 7.05
N ILE A 90 7.22 -6.05 8.20
CA ILE A 90 5.90 -5.94 8.80
C ILE A 90 6.06 -5.27 10.14
N SER A 91 5.37 -4.14 10.32
CA SER A 91 5.50 -3.35 11.55
C SER A 91 5.19 -4.17 12.80
N GLY A 92 5.95 -3.94 13.88
CA GLY A 92 5.78 -4.64 15.15
C GLY A 92 6.05 -6.14 15.14
N LEU A 93 6.56 -6.73 14.04
CA LEU A 93 7.05 -8.10 14.03
C LEU A 93 8.55 -8.13 13.72
N LYS A 94 9.26 -9.03 14.41
CA LYS A 94 10.67 -9.30 14.20
C LYS A 94 10.88 -10.32 13.10
N LYS A 95 11.67 -9.97 12.10
CA LYS A 95 12.08 -10.93 11.06
C LYS A 95 13.06 -11.94 11.64
N SER A 96 12.80 -13.24 11.45
CA SER A 96 13.59 -14.36 11.97
C SER A 96 13.53 -15.56 11.00
N ASN A 97 14.52 -16.43 11.00
CA ASN A 97 14.46 -17.68 10.21
C ASN A 97 13.54 -18.74 10.84
N ASP A 98 13.19 -18.56 12.11
CA ASP A 98 12.22 -19.38 12.86
C ASP A 98 11.17 -18.42 13.45
N GLY A 99 10.34 -17.86 12.58
CA GLY A 99 9.30 -16.91 12.96
C GLY A 99 8.00 -17.60 13.37
N ASP A 100 7.21 -16.93 14.20
CA ASP A 100 5.89 -17.43 14.60
C ASP A 100 4.91 -17.49 13.41
N PHE A 101 5.01 -16.51 12.50
CA PHE A 101 4.38 -16.57 11.19
C PHE A 101 5.38 -17.02 10.13
N LYS A 102 4.91 -17.77 9.14
CA LYS A 102 5.65 -18.01 7.91
C LYS A 102 4.97 -17.27 6.76
N ILE A 103 5.67 -16.31 6.17
CA ILE A 103 5.18 -15.43 5.10
C ILE A 103 5.88 -15.82 3.81
N LYS A 104 5.12 -16.41 2.91
CA LYS A 104 5.60 -16.83 1.59
C LYS A 104 5.08 -15.86 0.54
N TYR A 105 5.97 -15.04 0.00
CA TYR A 105 5.67 -14.15 -1.11
C TYR A 105 6.22 -14.77 -2.40
N ASN A 106 5.32 -15.10 -3.32
CA ASN A 106 5.66 -15.72 -4.60
C ASN A 106 5.38 -14.72 -5.71
N LEU A 107 6.44 -14.18 -6.30
CA LEU A 107 6.36 -13.44 -7.56
C LEU A 107 6.38 -14.48 -8.68
N THR A 108 5.21 -14.95 -9.10
CA THR A 108 5.10 -16.05 -10.08
C THR A 108 5.53 -15.60 -11.47
N ARG A 109 5.23 -14.34 -11.84
CA ARG A 109 5.65 -13.75 -13.10
C ARG A 109 6.07 -12.32 -12.91
N TYR A 110 7.16 -11.96 -13.58
CA TYR A 110 7.61 -10.58 -13.70
C TYR A 110 8.19 -10.38 -15.09
N GLU A 111 7.81 -9.31 -15.78
CA GLU A 111 8.33 -8.99 -17.10
C GLU A 111 8.53 -7.49 -17.24
N LEU A 112 9.75 -7.07 -17.56
CA LEU A 112 9.97 -5.76 -18.17
C LEU A 112 9.71 -5.92 -19.68
N VAL A 113 8.52 -5.50 -20.11
CA VAL A 113 8.13 -5.55 -21.52
C VAL A 113 9.01 -4.56 -22.27
N HIS A 114 9.72 -5.08 -23.27
CA HIS A 114 10.70 -4.36 -24.07
C HIS A 114 10.66 -4.87 -25.52
N ASP A 115 11.32 -4.13 -26.42
CA ASP A 115 11.48 -4.46 -27.85
C ASP A 115 10.20 -4.64 -28.66
N GLU A 116 9.08 -4.11 -28.16
CA GLU A 116 7.83 -4.05 -28.92
C GLU A 116 7.67 -2.68 -29.59
N ASP A 117 7.20 -2.68 -30.83
CA ASP A 117 7.11 -1.50 -31.71
C ASP A 117 6.14 -0.41 -31.21
N TYR A 118 5.25 -0.78 -30.29
CA TYR A 118 4.22 0.10 -29.74
C TYR A 118 4.61 0.75 -28.40
N LEU A 119 5.75 0.39 -27.80
CA LEU A 119 6.12 0.90 -26.48
C LEU A 119 6.74 2.29 -26.55
N GLU A 120 6.28 3.19 -25.70
CA GLU A 120 6.90 4.49 -25.52
C GLU A 120 8.04 4.38 -24.49
N THR A 121 9.30 4.55 -24.92
CA THR A 121 10.45 4.53 -24.00
C THR A 121 10.55 5.81 -23.15
N TYR A 122 9.84 6.86 -23.55
CA TYR A 122 9.73 8.12 -22.83
C TYR A 122 8.29 8.62 -22.83
N TYR A 123 7.82 9.07 -21.67
CA TYR A 123 6.55 9.76 -21.50
C TYR A 123 6.81 11.18 -21.03
N GLN A 124 6.39 12.19 -21.79
CA GLN A 124 6.59 13.61 -21.44
C GLN A 124 8.06 13.93 -21.03
N LYS A 125 9.03 13.45 -21.80
CA LYS A 125 10.49 13.60 -21.56
C LYS A 125 11.02 12.88 -20.31
N ALA A 126 10.25 12.00 -19.69
CA ALA A 126 10.68 11.16 -18.58
C ALA A 126 10.74 9.68 -19.00
N PRO A 127 11.64 8.87 -18.42
CA PRO A 127 11.69 7.43 -18.69
C PRO A 127 10.36 6.74 -18.41
N ALA A 128 9.96 5.83 -19.30
CA ALA A 128 8.77 5.01 -19.15
C ALA A 128 9.13 3.52 -19.23
N TYR A 129 8.55 2.73 -18.32
CA TYR A 129 8.80 1.30 -18.18
C TYR A 129 7.48 0.54 -18.14
N TYR A 130 7.35 -0.50 -18.96
CA TYR A 130 6.16 -1.35 -18.99
C TYR A 130 6.46 -2.62 -18.22
N ILE A 131 5.86 -2.76 -17.04
CA ILE A 131 6.17 -3.85 -16.12
C ILE A 131 4.91 -4.66 -15.88
N GLY A 132 4.98 -5.93 -16.25
CA GLY A 132 4.00 -6.96 -15.95
C GLY A 132 4.37 -7.69 -14.68
N LEU A 133 3.40 -7.92 -13.79
CA LEU A 133 3.59 -8.75 -12.61
C LEU A 133 2.38 -9.62 -12.30
N GLU A 134 2.66 -10.77 -11.69
CA GLU A 134 1.71 -11.68 -11.06
C GLU A 134 2.36 -12.19 -9.78
N SER A 135 1.61 -12.20 -8.69
CA SER A 135 2.12 -12.68 -7.41
C SER A 135 1.02 -13.31 -6.56
N ASN A 136 1.43 -14.11 -5.58
CA ASN A 136 0.56 -14.52 -4.50
C ASN A 136 1.31 -14.47 -3.17
N LEU A 137 0.54 -14.31 -2.11
CA LEU A 137 1.02 -14.26 -0.74
C LEU A 137 0.27 -15.32 0.06
N GLU A 138 1.02 -16.15 0.78
CA GLU A 138 0.49 -17.13 1.72
C GLU A 138 1.11 -16.89 3.09
N ILE A 139 0.28 -16.84 4.13
CA ILE A 139 0.75 -16.74 5.52
C ILE A 139 0.23 -17.93 6.31
N SER A 140 1.17 -18.63 6.95
CA SER A 140 0.90 -19.75 7.84
C SER A 140 1.26 -19.43 9.28
N ASP A 141 0.57 -20.06 10.22
CA ASP A 141 0.92 -20.01 11.63
C ASP A 141 2.08 -20.96 11.99
N LYS A 142 2.48 -20.95 13.26
CA LYS A 142 3.61 -21.74 13.78
C LYS A 142 3.42 -23.25 13.65
N SER A 143 2.18 -23.72 13.48
CA SER A 143 1.86 -25.13 13.24
C SER A 143 1.95 -25.52 11.76
N GLY A 144 2.16 -24.55 10.87
CA GLY A 144 2.13 -24.72 9.42
C GLY A 144 0.73 -24.64 8.82
N LYS A 145 -0.29 -24.25 9.59
CA LYS A 145 -1.64 -24.04 9.05
C LYS A 145 -1.69 -22.73 8.28
N VAL A 146 -2.10 -22.78 7.01
CA VAL A 146 -2.40 -21.58 6.22
C VAL A 146 -3.60 -20.84 6.82
N ILE A 147 -3.41 -19.56 7.14
CA ILE A 147 -4.44 -18.70 7.75
C ILE A 147 -4.83 -17.53 6.86
N TYR A 148 -3.98 -17.17 5.89
CA TYR A 148 -4.25 -16.05 5.00
C TYR A 148 -3.65 -16.29 3.62
N LYS A 149 -4.41 -15.91 2.58
CA LYS A 149 -3.96 -16.05 1.19
C LYS A 149 -4.50 -14.92 0.31
N ARG A 150 -3.64 -14.29 -0.48
CA ARG A 150 -4.02 -13.28 -1.48
C ARG A 150 -3.32 -13.51 -2.80
N TYR A 151 -3.96 -13.07 -3.88
CA TYR A 151 -3.46 -13.18 -5.24
C TYR A 151 -3.49 -11.83 -5.93
N THR A 152 -2.51 -11.57 -6.78
CA THR A 152 -2.60 -10.53 -7.80
C THR A 152 -2.60 -11.20 -9.18
N THR A 153 -3.68 -10.98 -9.93
CA THR A 153 -3.80 -11.50 -11.29
C THR A 153 -2.80 -10.80 -12.22
N PRO A 154 -2.32 -11.44 -13.30
CA PRO A 154 -1.38 -10.83 -14.23
C PRO A 154 -1.88 -9.47 -14.74
N LYS A 155 -1.13 -8.41 -14.46
CA LYS A 155 -1.41 -7.03 -14.90
C LYS A 155 -0.13 -6.35 -15.37
N VAL A 156 -0.22 -5.58 -16.45
CA VAL A 156 0.84 -4.71 -16.97
C VAL A 156 0.49 -3.25 -16.70
N CYS A 157 1.47 -2.49 -16.20
CA CYS A 157 1.37 -1.05 -15.98
C CYS A 157 2.55 -0.33 -16.64
N MET A 158 2.31 0.91 -17.06
CA MET A 158 3.33 1.84 -17.50
C MET A 158 3.78 2.69 -16.32
N PHE A 159 5.02 2.54 -15.89
CA PHE A 159 5.63 3.31 -14.82
C PHE A 159 6.47 4.44 -15.40
N VAL A 160 6.20 5.68 -14.98
CA VAL A 160 6.97 6.85 -15.38
C VAL A 160 7.73 7.36 -14.16
N THR A 161 9.05 7.49 -14.29
CA THR A 161 9.94 7.83 -13.16
C THR A 161 10.64 9.16 -13.39
N ASN A 162 11.28 9.73 -12.36
CA ASN A 162 12.17 10.86 -12.60
C ASN A 162 13.37 10.38 -13.43
N PRO A 163 13.96 11.24 -14.27
CA PRO A 163 15.16 10.90 -15.04
C PRO A 163 16.36 10.47 -14.16
N SER A 164 16.39 10.89 -12.89
CA SER A 164 17.41 10.52 -11.92
C SER A 164 17.19 9.16 -11.24
N ASP A 165 15.99 8.58 -11.36
CA ASP A 165 15.64 7.34 -10.67
C ASP A 165 16.26 6.14 -11.40
N THR A 166 16.79 5.19 -10.63
CA THR A 166 17.34 3.96 -11.18
C THR A 166 16.25 2.90 -11.35
N TYR A 167 16.46 1.97 -12.30
CA TYR A 167 15.56 0.83 -12.46
C TYR A 167 15.52 -0.08 -11.21
N ASP A 168 16.65 -0.22 -10.48
CA ASP A 168 16.70 -0.96 -9.21
C ASP A 168 15.71 -0.40 -8.18
N ASN A 169 15.68 0.94 -8.03
CA ASN A 169 14.72 1.62 -7.15
C ASN A 169 13.28 1.43 -7.61
N LEU A 170 13.03 1.47 -8.93
CA LEU A 170 11.69 1.23 -9.49
C LEU A 170 11.21 -0.20 -9.19
N ALA A 171 12.02 -1.21 -9.48
CA ALA A 171 11.67 -2.61 -9.22
C ALA A 171 11.42 -2.86 -7.72
N SER A 172 12.31 -2.33 -6.86
CA SER A 172 12.15 -2.41 -5.40
C SER A 172 10.85 -1.77 -4.91
N LYS A 173 10.49 -0.61 -5.48
CA LYS A 173 9.22 0.07 -5.16
C LYS A 173 8.02 -0.74 -5.60
N ILE A 174 8.00 -1.25 -6.83
CA ILE A 174 6.88 -2.05 -7.37
C ILE A 174 6.62 -3.28 -6.51
N LEU A 175 7.67 -4.03 -6.17
CA LEU A 175 7.53 -5.25 -5.37
C LEU A 175 7.16 -4.94 -3.92
N SER A 176 7.69 -3.87 -3.34
CA SER A 176 7.32 -3.44 -1.98
C SER A 176 5.86 -2.97 -1.92
N ASP A 177 5.41 -2.18 -2.90
CA ASP A 177 4.02 -1.72 -2.98
C ASP A 177 3.06 -2.91 -3.18
N ASN A 178 3.43 -3.88 -4.02
CA ASN A 178 2.66 -5.11 -4.23
C ASN A 178 2.58 -5.98 -2.95
N PHE A 179 3.71 -6.18 -2.26
CA PHE A 179 3.75 -6.89 -0.98
C PHE A 179 2.88 -6.20 0.07
N ASN A 180 3.04 -4.88 0.25
CA ASN A 180 2.29 -4.08 1.21
C ASN A 180 0.77 -4.13 0.94
N ALA A 181 0.37 -4.10 -0.34
CA ALA A 181 -1.03 -4.26 -0.72
C ALA A 181 -1.58 -5.64 -0.32
N MET A 182 -0.82 -6.71 -0.54
CA MET A 182 -1.26 -8.06 -0.19
C MET A 182 -1.28 -8.35 1.31
N ILE A 183 -0.43 -7.73 2.13
CA ILE A 183 -0.43 -7.93 3.60
C ILE A 183 -1.44 -7.04 4.33
N ALA A 184 -1.97 -5.98 3.71
CA ALA A 184 -2.74 -4.96 4.41
C ALA A 184 -3.94 -5.52 5.20
N GLU A 185 -4.69 -6.46 4.63
CA GLU A 185 -5.83 -7.08 5.32
C GLU A 185 -5.39 -8.08 6.39
N PHE A 186 -4.28 -8.81 6.17
CA PHE A 186 -3.66 -9.66 7.20
C PHE A 186 -3.35 -8.86 8.46
N GLU A 187 -2.85 -7.63 8.31
CA GLU A 187 -2.59 -6.76 9.46
C GLU A 187 -3.87 -6.48 10.25
N GLY A 188 -5.00 -6.24 9.58
CA GLY A 188 -6.30 -6.04 10.23
C GLY A 188 -6.87 -7.30 10.88
N PHE A 189 -6.64 -8.47 10.28
CA PHE A 189 -7.16 -9.73 10.79
C PHE A 189 -6.45 -10.20 12.04
N TYR A 190 -5.12 -10.07 12.07
CA TYR A 190 -4.29 -10.83 13.02
C TYR A 190 -3.29 -9.98 13.80
N LEU A 191 -3.05 -8.72 13.40
CA LEU A 191 -2.15 -7.83 14.12
C LEU A 191 -2.91 -6.69 14.80
N TYR A 192 -2.34 -6.20 15.89
CA TYR A 192 -2.78 -4.93 16.43
C TYR A 192 -2.48 -3.81 15.43
N GLY A 193 -3.26 -2.74 15.46
CA GLY A 193 -3.07 -1.63 14.53
C GLY A 193 -3.41 -0.24 15.09
N PRO A 194 -3.14 0.81 14.30
CA PRO A 194 -2.44 0.80 13.01
C PRO A 194 -0.91 0.59 13.16
N ALA A 195 -0.17 0.45 12.07
CA ALA A 195 1.29 0.52 12.10
C ALA A 195 1.78 1.90 12.60
N ILE A 196 2.78 1.93 13.47
CA ILE A 196 3.39 3.16 14.01
C ILE A 196 4.90 3.09 13.79
N ASN A 197 5.38 3.75 12.72
CA ASN A 197 6.72 3.53 12.17
C ASN A 197 7.72 4.69 12.40
N LYS A 198 7.26 5.84 12.91
CA LYS A 198 8.12 7.02 13.16
C LYS A 198 8.08 7.47 14.63
N LEU A 199 7.48 6.68 15.52
CA LEU A 199 7.56 6.97 16.95
C LEU A 199 9.03 6.88 17.37
N LYS A 200 9.50 7.83 18.15
CA LYS A 200 10.91 7.85 18.58
C LYS A 200 11.01 7.80 20.10
N TYR A 201 12.21 7.54 20.59
CA TYR A 201 12.58 7.82 21.97
C TYR A 201 13.74 8.81 21.99
N VAL A 202 13.73 9.73 22.95
CA VAL A 202 14.70 10.85 22.97
C VAL A 202 15.58 10.74 24.20
N ASP A 203 16.81 10.29 23.98
CA ASP A 203 17.88 10.43 24.96
C ASP A 203 18.29 11.90 25.06
N LEU A 204 18.56 12.33 26.27
CA LEU A 204 19.07 13.66 26.58
C LEU A 204 20.59 13.63 26.59
N GLU A 205 21.18 14.75 26.20
CA GLU A 205 22.62 14.99 26.33
C GLU A 205 22.84 16.29 27.09
N LYS A 206 23.68 16.24 28.13
CA LYS A 206 24.15 17.44 28.84
C LYS A 206 25.42 17.98 28.19
N LYS A 207 25.42 19.26 27.82
CA LYS A 207 26.63 19.94 27.32
C LYS A 207 27.69 19.94 28.41
N LYS A 208 28.97 19.70 28.06
CA LYS A 208 30.09 19.71 29.03
C LYS A 208 30.23 21.00 29.85
N LYS A 209 29.75 22.13 29.33
CA LYS A 209 29.77 23.45 30.00
C LYS A 209 28.50 23.76 30.81
N SER A 210 27.51 22.88 30.80
CA SER A 210 26.27 23.06 31.54
C SER A 210 26.56 22.99 33.04
N LYS A 211 26.00 23.95 33.79
CA LYS A 211 26.04 23.98 35.26
C LYS A 211 24.84 23.28 35.91
N SER A 212 23.92 22.77 35.09
CA SER A 212 22.75 22.02 35.54
C SER A 212 23.17 20.83 36.43
N THR A 213 22.50 20.68 37.56
CA THR A 213 22.62 19.50 38.44
C THR A 213 21.71 18.34 38.01
N PHE A 214 20.95 18.51 36.92
CA PHE A 214 20.05 17.48 36.41
C PHE A 214 20.82 16.20 36.04
N ASN A 215 20.27 15.07 36.45
CA ASN A 215 20.82 13.75 36.19
C ASN A 215 20.30 13.20 34.85
N VAL A 216 21.03 13.48 33.78
CA VAL A 216 20.69 13.01 32.43
C VAL A 216 20.73 11.49 32.32
N ASP A 217 21.65 10.83 33.01
CA ASP A 217 21.81 9.37 32.92
C ASP A 217 20.59 8.65 33.51
N GLU A 218 20.07 9.13 34.64
CA GLU A 218 18.85 8.60 35.25
C GLU A 218 17.62 8.85 34.37
N PHE A 219 17.54 10.03 33.74
CA PHE A 219 16.48 10.29 32.77
C PHE A 219 16.56 9.32 31.58
N ASN A 220 17.72 9.15 30.98
CA ASN A 220 17.89 8.26 29.83
C ASN A 220 17.63 6.79 30.18
N GLN A 221 17.91 6.36 31.42
CA GLN A 221 17.54 5.03 31.91
C GLN A 221 16.02 4.81 31.90
N SER A 222 15.23 5.82 32.32
CA SER A 222 13.75 5.72 32.27
C SER A 222 13.20 5.56 30.85
N VAL A 223 13.93 6.05 29.84
CA VAL A 223 13.56 5.98 28.41
C VAL A 223 13.80 4.59 27.81
N GLN A 224 14.68 3.78 28.41
CA GLN A 224 15.05 2.45 27.89
C GLN A 224 13.91 1.43 27.91
N VAL A 225 12.77 1.73 28.52
CA VAL A 225 11.56 0.90 28.41
C VAL A 225 11.04 0.82 26.96
N LEU A 226 11.22 1.88 26.17
CA LEU A 226 10.69 1.99 24.80
C LEU A 226 11.33 1.03 23.78
N PRO A 227 12.67 0.89 23.67
CA PRO A 227 13.28 -0.05 22.73
C PRO A 227 12.97 -1.53 23.03
N THR A 228 12.60 -1.88 24.27
CA THR A 228 12.27 -3.27 24.66
C THR A 228 10.87 -3.71 24.27
N LEU A 229 10.00 -2.80 23.81
CA LEU A 229 8.57 -3.07 23.63
C LEU A 229 8.24 -4.17 22.63
N VAL A 230 9.07 -4.36 21.60
CA VAL A 230 8.85 -5.40 20.58
C VAL A 230 8.94 -6.81 21.19
N ASP A 231 9.71 -6.98 22.28
CA ASP A 231 9.92 -8.27 22.92
C ASP A 231 8.96 -8.52 24.09
N VAL A 232 8.22 -7.49 24.55
CA VAL A 232 7.30 -7.58 25.70
C VAL A 232 5.85 -7.77 25.23
N ASP A 233 5.13 -8.70 25.84
CA ASP A 233 3.70 -8.89 25.55
C ASP A 233 2.93 -7.60 25.84
N ARG A 234 2.00 -7.25 24.94
CA ARG A 234 1.24 -6.01 25.03
C ARG A 234 0.50 -5.84 26.36
N GLU A 235 -0.01 -6.95 26.91
CA GLU A 235 -0.69 -6.97 28.21
C GLU A 235 0.18 -6.45 29.36
N ASN A 236 1.50 -6.54 29.23
CA ASN A 236 2.47 -6.10 30.24
C ASN A 236 3.03 -4.68 29.98
N TRP A 237 2.63 -4.01 28.90
CA TRP A 237 3.15 -2.67 28.58
C TRP A 237 2.77 -1.63 29.63
N ALA A 238 1.57 -1.72 30.22
CA ALA A 238 1.13 -0.78 31.24
C ALA A 238 2.04 -0.81 32.49
N ASP A 239 2.41 -2.01 32.94
CA ASP A 239 3.31 -2.19 34.08
C ASP A 239 4.74 -1.73 33.75
N LEU A 240 5.21 -2.00 32.54
CA LEU A 240 6.51 -1.55 32.05
C LEU A 240 6.60 -0.01 32.01
N PHE A 241 5.53 0.65 31.57
CA PHE A 241 5.48 2.12 31.51
C PHE A 241 5.26 2.77 32.87
N GLY A 242 4.57 2.12 33.81
CA GLY A 242 4.00 2.76 34.99
C GLY A 242 5.01 3.57 35.83
N GLU A 243 6.20 3.03 36.09
CA GLU A 243 7.23 3.76 36.85
C GLU A 243 7.92 4.85 36.02
N ALA A 244 8.13 4.61 34.72
CA ALA A 244 8.71 5.59 33.81
C ALA A 244 7.77 6.81 33.62
N GLN A 245 6.46 6.56 33.48
CA GLN A 245 5.44 7.61 33.39
C GLN A 245 5.40 8.47 34.65
N LYS A 246 5.43 7.85 35.85
CA LYS A 246 5.50 8.59 37.12
C LYS A 246 6.72 9.51 37.17
N TYR A 247 7.88 8.98 36.75
CA TYR A 247 9.11 9.77 36.71
C TYR A 247 9.01 10.94 35.72
N TRP A 248 8.52 10.72 34.49
CA TRP A 248 8.37 11.80 33.51
C TRP A 248 7.38 12.89 33.92
N LEU A 249 6.33 12.53 34.67
CA LEU A 249 5.37 13.50 35.20
C LEU A 249 6.02 14.57 36.09
N GLU A 250 7.10 14.24 36.80
CA GLU A 250 7.86 15.20 37.61
C GLU A 250 8.55 16.28 36.76
N TYR A 251 8.75 16.02 35.46
CA TYR A 251 9.56 16.84 34.57
C TYR A 251 8.79 17.60 33.48
N VAL A 252 7.46 17.44 33.38
CA VAL A 252 6.65 18.10 32.34
C VAL A 252 6.72 19.63 32.39
N ASN A 253 6.97 20.19 33.58
CA ASN A 253 7.14 21.63 33.84
C ASN A 253 8.54 21.95 34.41
N PHE A 254 9.53 21.10 34.16
CA PHE A 254 10.88 21.26 34.71
C PHE A 254 11.51 22.61 34.35
N GLN A 255 12.15 23.26 35.31
CA GLN A 255 12.85 24.52 35.14
C GLN A 255 14.29 24.37 35.62
N ASP A 256 15.23 24.92 34.86
CA ASP A 256 16.63 25.01 35.27
C ASP A 256 17.21 26.36 34.86
N LYS A 257 17.44 27.22 35.85
CA LYS A 257 17.98 28.57 35.63
C LYS A 257 19.42 28.54 35.12
N GLU A 258 20.15 27.45 35.34
CA GLU A 258 21.54 27.29 34.93
C GLU A 258 21.67 26.74 33.50
N ASP A 259 20.61 26.14 32.94
CA ASP A 259 20.60 25.61 31.56
C ASP A 259 19.16 25.49 31.00
N GLU A 260 18.61 26.62 30.52
CA GLU A 260 17.25 26.65 29.96
C GLU A 260 17.13 25.82 28.66
N ASP A 261 18.21 25.70 27.88
CA ASP A 261 18.25 24.82 26.69
C ASP A 261 18.00 23.36 27.09
N LEU A 262 18.68 22.89 28.14
CA LEU A 262 18.50 21.54 28.68
C LEU A 262 17.11 21.39 29.31
N ALA A 263 16.65 22.38 30.08
CA ALA A 263 15.32 22.37 30.67
C ALA A 263 14.22 22.22 29.62
N LYS A 264 14.32 22.94 28.50
CA LYS A 264 13.38 22.81 27.37
C LYS A 264 13.40 21.42 26.75
N LYS A 265 14.57 20.81 26.58
CA LYS A 265 14.69 19.43 26.07
C LYS A 265 14.07 18.40 27.04
N ILE A 266 14.26 18.58 28.34
CA ILE A 266 13.68 17.73 29.39
C ILE A 266 12.15 17.81 29.32
N ARG A 267 11.58 19.02 29.30
CA ARG A 267 10.13 19.22 29.17
C ARG A 267 9.58 18.59 27.90
N PHE A 268 10.26 18.78 26.76
CA PHE A 268 9.88 18.17 25.50
C PHE A 268 9.87 16.63 25.60
N SER A 269 10.98 16.03 26.05
CA SER A 269 11.10 14.57 26.13
C SER A 269 10.09 13.95 27.09
N ALA A 270 9.90 14.56 28.27
CA ALA A 270 8.91 14.11 29.26
C ALA A 270 7.48 14.13 28.69
N ASN A 271 7.04 15.25 28.09
CA ASN A 271 5.73 15.34 27.47
C ASN A 271 5.60 14.37 26.29
N TYR A 272 6.60 14.28 25.41
CA TYR A 272 6.59 13.38 24.26
C TYR A 272 6.43 11.91 24.69
N ASN A 273 7.23 11.46 25.67
CA ASN A 273 7.19 10.07 26.13
C ASN A 273 5.86 9.72 26.81
N LEU A 274 5.26 10.67 27.56
CA LEU A 274 3.92 10.50 28.11
C LEU A 274 2.87 10.37 27.00
N VAL A 275 2.85 11.28 26.02
CA VAL A 275 1.93 11.18 24.87
C VAL A 275 2.10 9.84 24.15
N ALA A 276 3.33 9.49 23.81
CA ALA A 276 3.67 8.27 23.08
C ALA A 276 3.16 7.01 23.80
N THR A 277 3.47 6.88 25.09
CA THR A 277 3.08 5.71 25.88
C THR A 277 1.58 5.64 26.12
N TYR A 278 0.90 6.75 26.37
CA TYR A 278 -0.56 6.77 26.49
C TYR A 278 -1.27 6.42 25.17
N ILE A 279 -0.76 6.88 24.03
CA ILE A 279 -1.24 6.45 22.71
C ILE A 279 -1.10 4.93 22.54
N LEU A 280 0.06 4.36 22.89
CA LEU A 280 0.33 2.92 22.76
C LEU A 280 -0.58 2.06 23.67
N LEU A 281 -0.97 2.61 24.82
CA LEU A 281 -1.93 2.01 25.76
C LEU A 281 -3.41 2.24 25.36
N GLY A 282 -3.68 3.00 24.29
CA GLY A 282 -5.04 3.33 23.86
C GLY A 282 -5.74 4.40 24.69
N ASN A 283 -5.01 5.10 25.56
CA ASN A 283 -5.56 6.18 26.39
C ASN A 283 -5.33 7.55 25.73
N VAL A 284 -6.11 7.83 24.69
CA VAL A 284 -6.01 9.07 23.90
C VAL A 284 -6.32 10.31 24.75
N ASP A 285 -7.22 10.21 25.72
CA ASP A 285 -7.60 11.32 26.59
C ASP A 285 -6.45 11.76 27.50
N GLU A 286 -5.70 10.82 28.10
CA GLU A 286 -4.47 11.16 28.82
C GLU A 286 -3.39 11.71 27.88
N ALA A 287 -3.20 11.10 26.70
CA ALA A 287 -2.22 11.60 25.73
C ALA A 287 -2.48 13.08 25.38
N ASN A 288 -3.74 13.46 25.16
CA ASN A 288 -4.13 14.82 24.83
C ASN A 288 -3.78 15.86 25.90
N LYS A 289 -3.66 15.47 27.18
CA LYS A 289 -3.25 16.39 28.26
C LYS A 289 -1.82 16.90 28.10
N TYR A 290 -0.92 16.09 27.52
CA TYR A 290 0.51 16.42 27.38
C TYR A 290 0.89 16.92 25.98
N MET A 291 -0.01 16.79 25.00
CA MET A 291 0.18 17.30 23.63
C MET A 291 0.54 18.79 23.54
N PRO A 292 -0.06 19.71 24.32
CA PRO A 292 0.37 21.11 24.36
C PRO A 292 1.84 21.29 24.75
N GLY A 293 2.31 20.53 25.75
CA GLY A 293 3.71 20.56 26.20
C GLY A 293 4.70 20.09 25.13
N VAL A 294 4.30 19.13 24.28
CA VAL A 294 5.09 18.75 23.09
C VAL A 294 5.19 19.94 22.13
N LYS A 295 4.06 20.53 21.75
CA LYS A 295 4.00 21.65 20.78
C LYS A 295 4.84 22.86 21.20
N GLU A 296 4.78 23.20 22.48
CA GLU A 296 5.47 24.37 23.05
C GLU A 296 6.98 24.16 23.13
N ASN A 297 7.42 22.95 23.51
CA ASN A 297 8.83 22.67 23.76
C ASN A 297 9.56 22.07 22.54
N GLU A 298 8.84 21.67 21.50
CA GLU A 298 9.41 21.18 20.25
C GLU A 298 10.29 22.25 19.57
N LYS A 299 11.46 21.81 19.10
CA LYS A 299 12.34 22.66 18.31
C LYS A 299 11.79 22.79 16.88
N SER A 300 11.39 23.99 16.50
CA SER A 300 11.01 24.27 15.12
C SER A 300 12.23 24.57 14.25
N PHE A 301 12.26 24.06 13.02
CA PHE A 301 13.21 24.47 11.97
C PHE A 301 12.45 25.21 10.88
N LEU A 302 12.81 26.47 10.61
CA LEU A 302 12.09 27.34 9.66
C LEU A 302 10.57 27.43 9.93
N GLY A 303 10.17 27.39 11.21
CA GLY A 303 8.76 27.39 11.62
C GLY A 303 8.03 26.04 11.44
N MET A 304 8.68 25.02 10.88
CA MET A 304 8.14 23.67 10.74
C MET A 304 8.41 22.84 11.98
N ARG A 305 7.43 22.01 12.34
CA ARG A 305 7.44 21.05 13.44
C ARG A 305 7.18 19.66 12.85
N ASP A 306 7.84 18.64 13.37
CA ASP A 306 7.75 17.27 12.88
C ASP A 306 6.99 16.35 13.86
N ASP A 307 7.20 16.52 15.17
CA ASP A 307 6.75 15.60 16.19
C ASP A 307 5.28 15.81 16.58
N TYR A 308 4.88 17.04 16.89
CA TYR A 308 3.50 17.32 17.26
C TYR A 308 2.49 16.99 16.13
N PRO A 309 2.71 17.39 14.86
CA PRO A 309 1.83 16.99 13.77
C PRO A 309 1.79 15.48 13.54
N TYR A 310 2.93 14.80 13.72
CA TYR A 310 2.99 13.34 13.61
C TYR A 310 2.14 12.65 14.67
N LEU A 311 2.28 13.01 15.95
CA LEU A 311 1.49 12.43 17.05
C LEU A 311 -0.01 12.67 16.87
N THR A 312 -0.39 13.87 16.38
CA THR A 312 -1.78 14.19 16.02
C THR A 312 -2.30 13.24 14.95
N ARG A 313 -1.53 13.03 13.87
CA ARG A 313 -1.88 12.10 12.79
C ARG A 313 -1.99 10.66 13.28
N VAL A 314 -1.12 10.22 14.19
CA VAL A 314 -1.20 8.87 14.78
C VAL A 314 -2.52 8.66 15.52
N ILE A 315 -2.97 9.64 16.32
CA ILE A 315 -4.26 9.58 17.01
C ILE A 315 -5.41 9.48 16.00
N GLU A 316 -5.40 10.32 14.95
CA GLU A 316 -6.41 10.25 13.90
C GLU A 316 -6.42 8.90 13.16
N ASP A 317 -5.24 8.35 12.89
CA ASP A 317 -5.09 7.08 12.19
C ASP A 317 -5.57 5.91 13.06
N ILE A 318 -5.40 5.97 14.39
CA ILE A 318 -5.99 5.02 15.33
C ILE A 318 -7.52 5.04 15.26
N ASP A 319 -8.13 6.23 15.28
CA ASP A 319 -9.59 6.35 15.22
C ASP A 319 -10.17 5.95 13.86
N LYS A 320 -9.44 6.20 12.77
CA LYS A 320 -9.79 5.67 11.44
C LYS A 320 -9.69 4.15 11.42
N TYR A 321 -8.63 3.57 11.99
CA TYR A 321 -8.38 2.14 11.99
C TYR A 321 -9.46 1.35 12.74
N LYS A 322 -9.92 1.83 13.90
CA LYS A 322 -11.05 1.22 14.65
C LYS A 322 -12.30 1.01 13.77
N LYS A 323 -12.63 2.01 12.95
CA LYS A 323 -13.80 1.95 12.04
C LYS A 323 -13.60 0.99 10.86
N ILE A 324 -12.36 0.64 10.53
CA ILE A 324 -12.00 -0.28 9.45
C ILE A 324 -12.00 -1.72 9.98
N THR A 325 -11.40 -1.98 11.15
CA THR A 325 -11.37 -3.33 11.74
C THR A 325 -12.76 -3.87 12.08
N GLU A 326 -13.68 -3.01 12.52
CA GLU A 326 -15.11 -3.36 12.70
C GLU A 326 -15.80 -3.88 11.43
N LYS A 327 -15.23 -3.62 10.23
CA LYS A 327 -15.79 -4.05 8.93
C LYS A 327 -15.00 -5.16 8.26
N ALA A 328 -13.78 -5.44 8.71
CA ALA A 328 -12.96 -6.54 8.21
C ALA A 328 -13.61 -7.92 8.42
N PHE A 329 -14.59 -8.03 9.33
CA PHE A 329 -15.38 -9.24 9.59
C PHE A 329 -16.16 -9.80 8.38
N THR A 330 -16.25 -9.07 7.25
CA THR A 330 -17.00 -9.53 6.07
C THR A 330 -16.13 -10.15 4.97
N ILE A 331 -14.80 -10.22 5.12
CA ILE A 331 -13.89 -10.75 4.09
C ILE A 331 -13.33 -12.10 4.55
N GLU A 332 -13.21 -13.04 3.61
CA GLU A 332 -12.52 -14.29 3.85
C GLU A 332 -11.00 -14.10 3.94
N ALA A 333 -10.38 -14.63 4.99
CA ALA A 333 -8.93 -14.55 5.17
C ALA A 333 -8.17 -15.33 4.08
N ILE A 334 -8.78 -16.37 3.51
CA ILE A 334 -8.21 -17.17 2.41
C ILE A 334 -9.00 -16.88 1.15
N GLN A 335 -8.41 -16.10 0.24
CA GLN A 335 -9.01 -15.85 -1.07
C GLN A 335 -8.95 -17.13 -1.93
N ALA A 336 -10.03 -17.44 -2.64
CA ALA A 336 -10.00 -18.48 -3.67
C ALA A 336 -9.02 -18.10 -4.79
N GLU A 337 -8.36 -19.11 -5.36
CA GLU A 337 -7.45 -18.88 -6.48
C GLU A 337 -8.20 -18.32 -7.70
N PRO A 338 -7.72 -17.22 -8.32
CA PRO A 338 -8.39 -16.63 -9.45
C PRO A 338 -8.38 -17.58 -10.66
N VAL A 339 -9.54 -17.75 -11.27
CA VAL A 339 -9.66 -18.52 -12.52
C VAL A 339 -9.24 -17.63 -13.69
N LEU A 340 -7.97 -17.72 -14.06
CA LEU A 340 -7.43 -16.92 -15.16
C LEU A 340 -7.94 -17.40 -16.53
N ALA A 341 -8.25 -16.43 -17.40
CA ALA A 341 -8.50 -16.67 -18.82
C ALA A 341 -7.29 -17.33 -19.52
N ALA A 342 -7.53 -18.07 -20.60
CA ALA A 342 -6.48 -18.80 -21.32
C ALA A 342 -5.31 -17.90 -21.75
N TYR A 343 -5.60 -16.70 -22.26
CA TYR A 343 -4.56 -15.77 -22.68
C TYR A 343 -3.67 -15.29 -21.52
N LYS A 344 -4.22 -15.17 -20.29
CA LYS A 344 -3.45 -14.77 -19.11
C LYS A 344 -2.46 -15.83 -18.67
N LYS A 345 -2.65 -17.09 -19.08
CA LYS A 345 -1.71 -18.19 -18.85
C LYS A 345 -0.60 -18.26 -19.92
N SER A 346 -0.73 -17.49 -21.01
CA SER A 346 0.26 -17.44 -22.09
C SER A 346 1.54 -16.72 -21.65
N PRO A 347 2.72 -17.10 -22.18
CA PRO A 347 3.95 -16.33 -22.01
C PRO A 347 3.81 -14.85 -22.41
N ASN A 348 2.90 -14.54 -23.34
CA ASN A 348 2.69 -13.18 -23.86
C ASN A 348 1.60 -12.38 -23.12
N ALA A 349 1.13 -12.85 -21.96
CA ALA A 349 0.00 -12.24 -21.24
C ALA A 349 0.17 -10.74 -20.92
N PHE A 350 1.41 -10.26 -20.77
CA PHE A 350 1.72 -8.84 -20.53
C PHE A 350 1.89 -8.01 -21.80
N LYS A 351 1.96 -8.66 -22.97
CA LYS A 351 2.18 -8.03 -24.28
C LYS A 351 0.89 -7.91 -25.08
N TYR A 352 0.12 -8.99 -25.13
CA TYR A 352 -1.12 -9.05 -25.89
C TYR A 352 -2.03 -10.20 -25.44
N ALA A 353 -3.32 -10.03 -25.63
CA ALA A 353 -4.27 -11.13 -25.66
C ALA A 353 -4.33 -11.70 -27.09
N GLU A 354 -4.37 -13.03 -27.22
CA GLU A 354 -4.54 -13.70 -28.51
C GLU A 354 -5.55 -14.84 -28.37
N PHE A 355 -6.52 -14.89 -29.28
CA PHE A 355 -7.53 -15.93 -29.34
C PHE A 355 -8.15 -16.00 -30.75
N ASP A 356 -8.70 -17.14 -31.10
CA ASP A 356 -9.40 -17.32 -32.38
C ASP A 356 -10.84 -16.78 -32.27
N GLY A 357 -11.27 -16.04 -33.29
CA GLY A 357 -12.59 -15.41 -33.28
C GLY A 357 -12.90 -14.49 -34.46
N GLU A 358 -13.84 -13.59 -34.24
CA GLU A 358 -14.26 -12.56 -35.20
C GLU A 358 -14.33 -11.17 -34.56
N VAL A 359 -13.95 -10.15 -35.33
CA VAL A 359 -14.01 -8.73 -34.95
C VAL A 359 -15.03 -8.04 -35.84
N LEU A 360 -16.03 -7.41 -35.23
CA LEU A 360 -16.96 -6.50 -35.91
C LEU A 360 -16.49 -5.06 -35.70
N ASP A 361 -16.24 -4.34 -36.80
CA ASP A 361 -15.92 -2.91 -36.73
C ASP A 361 -17.17 -2.01 -36.88
N VAL A 362 -16.99 -0.71 -36.62
CA VAL A 362 -18.04 0.32 -36.74
C VAL A 362 -18.53 0.52 -38.17
N ASP A 363 -17.76 0.08 -39.17
CA ASP A 363 -18.12 0.11 -40.59
C ASP A 363 -18.87 -1.16 -41.02
N ALA A 364 -19.30 -1.98 -40.05
CA ALA A 364 -19.96 -3.28 -40.23
C ALA A 364 -19.13 -4.34 -40.99
N LYS A 365 -17.81 -4.19 -41.03
CA LYS A 365 -16.92 -5.23 -41.55
C LYS A 365 -16.66 -6.28 -40.49
N VAL A 366 -16.69 -7.54 -40.92
CA VAL A 366 -16.39 -8.70 -40.09
C VAL A 366 -15.06 -9.28 -40.54
N PHE A 367 -14.09 -9.26 -39.63
CA PHE A 367 -12.79 -9.91 -39.83
C PHE A 367 -12.76 -11.21 -39.03
N LYS A 368 -12.35 -12.31 -39.65
CA LYS A 368 -12.30 -13.64 -39.02
C LYS A 368 -10.87 -14.17 -39.00
N GLY A 369 -10.52 -14.83 -37.90
CA GLY A 369 -9.24 -15.50 -37.75
C GLY A 369 -8.69 -15.34 -36.34
N LYS A 370 -7.38 -15.31 -36.21
CA LYS A 370 -6.71 -15.17 -34.93
C LYS A 370 -6.60 -13.70 -34.56
N VAL A 371 -7.32 -13.28 -33.53
CA VAL A 371 -7.40 -11.89 -33.06
C VAL A 371 -6.33 -11.67 -32.01
N ARG A 372 -5.48 -10.66 -32.21
CA ARG A 372 -4.47 -10.21 -31.26
C ARG A 372 -4.73 -8.79 -30.83
N ILE A 373 -4.78 -8.56 -29.53
CA ILE A 373 -5.17 -7.28 -28.94
C ILE A 373 -4.02 -6.78 -28.08
N ILE A 374 -3.58 -5.55 -28.33
CA ILE A 374 -2.40 -4.95 -27.70
C ILE A 374 -2.85 -3.81 -26.80
N SER A 375 -2.38 -3.81 -25.55
CA SER A 375 -2.51 -2.68 -24.63
C SER A 375 -1.25 -1.82 -24.72
N ASP A 376 -1.18 -0.98 -25.74
CA ASP A 376 -0.06 -0.06 -25.95
C ASP A 376 -0.01 1.11 -24.95
N PHE A 377 -1.14 1.40 -24.31
CA PHE A 377 -1.28 2.38 -23.24
C PHE A 377 -2.00 1.75 -22.04
N PRO A 378 -1.32 0.85 -21.29
CA PRO A 378 -1.88 0.29 -20.06
C PRO A 378 -1.99 1.37 -18.99
N GLU A 379 -2.48 1.01 -17.81
CA GLU A 379 -2.57 1.96 -16.69
C GLU A 379 -1.22 2.62 -16.39
N LEU A 380 -1.26 3.95 -16.31
CA LEU A 380 -0.11 4.78 -15.99
C LEU A 380 0.03 4.94 -14.48
N VAL A 381 1.23 4.64 -13.98
CA VAL A 381 1.67 4.93 -12.62
C VAL A 381 2.78 5.98 -12.70
N ASP A 382 2.43 7.23 -12.42
CA ASP A 382 3.36 8.35 -12.47
C ASP A 382 4.04 8.53 -11.10
N LEU A 383 5.33 8.22 -11.03
CA LEU A 383 6.15 8.26 -9.81
C LEU A 383 7.04 9.51 -9.75
N ARG A 384 6.85 10.45 -10.68
CA ARG A 384 7.61 11.71 -10.73
C ARG A 384 7.21 12.66 -9.61
N THR A 385 8.14 13.54 -9.23
CA THR A 385 7.86 14.63 -8.28
C THR A 385 7.10 15.77 -8.97
N GLU A 386 6.34 16.57 -8.21
CA GLU A 386 5.56 17.70 -8.77
C GLU A 386 6.41 18.66 -9.62
N GLN A 387 7.70 18.82 -9.28
CA GLN A 387 8.63 19.70 -9.98
C GLN A 387 9.02 19.20 -11.38
N THR A 388 8.90 17.89 -11.63
CA THR A 388 9.25 17.27 -12.92
C THR A 388 8.03 17.02 -13.81
N VAL A 389 6.81 17.31 -13.31
CA VAL A 389 5.56 17.20 -14.07
C VAL A 389 5.30 18.49 -14.86
N SER A 390 5.07 18.37 -16.17
CA SER A 390 4.72 19.54 -17.00
C SER A 390 3.26 19.97 -16.81
N GLY A 391 2.99 21.28 -16.79
CA GLY A 391 1.65 21.86 -16.59
C GLY A 391 0.58 21.55 -17.67
N PHE A 392 0.92 20.79 -18.72
CA PHE A 392 0.00 20.37 -19.80
C PHE A 392 -0.56 18.93 -19.63
N ARG A 393 -0.41 18.35 -18.43
CA ARG A 393 -0.71 16.94 -18.08
C ARG A 393 -2.06 16.43 -18.58
N ALA A 394 -3.16 17.09 -18.22
CA ALA A 394 -4.52 16.61 -18.48
C ALA A 394 -4.89 16.51 -19.97
N MET A 395 -4.24 17.28 -20.85
CA MET A 395 -4.52 17.28 -22.29
C MET A 395 -3.76 16.17 -23.02
N MET A 396 -2.59 15.78 -22.53
CA MET A 396 -1.72 14.74 -23.13
C MET A 396 -2.18 13.31 -22.78
N ASP A 397 -2.69 13.11 -21.56
CA ASP A 397 -3.12 11.79 -21.07
C ASP A 397 -4.31 11.21 -21.88
N GLY A 398 -5.19 12.07 -22.41
CA GLY A 398 -6.28 11.66 -23.30
C GLY A 398 -5.82 11.15 -24.66
N ILE A 399 -4.67 11.64 -25.16
CA ILE A 399 -4.13 11.33 -26.50
C ILE A 399 -3.43 9.97 -26.51
N GLY A 400 -2.79 9.56 -25.41
CA GLY A 400 -2.13 8.25 -25.28
C GLY A 400 -3.11 7.09 -25.38
N SER A 401 -4.27 7.22 -24.72
CA SER A 401 -5.34 6.22 -24.72
C SER A 401 -5.93 5.91 -26.11
N GLU A 402 -5.80 6.82 -27.07
CA GLU A 402 -6.37 6.69 -28.41
C GLU A 402 -5.57 5.79 -29.34
N LYS A 403 -4.39 5.30 -28.92
CA LYS A 403 -3.46 4.56 -29.78
C LYS A 403 -3.74 3.06 -29.88
N SER A 404 -4.53 2.48 -28.96
CA SER A 404 -4.67 1.03 -28.81
C SER A 404 -5.11 0.28 -30.05
N SER A 405 -4.40 -0.81 -30.35
CA SER A 405 -4.48 -1.50 -31.64
C SER A 405 -4.95 -2.95 -31.52
N VAL A 406 -5.69 -3.36 -32.55
CA VAL A 406 -6.10 -4.76 -32.78
C VAL A 406 -5.46 -5.23 -34.08
N ARG A 407 -4.80 -6.39 -34.04
CA ARG A 407 -4.23 -7.08 -35.19
C ARG A 407 -5.02 -8.36 -35.42
N ILE A 408 -5.63 -8.50 -36.60
CA ILE A 408 -6.40 -9.70 -36.95
C ILE A 408 -5.61 -10.49 -37.99
N TYR A 409 -5.23 -11.70 -37.63
CA TYR A 409 -4.53 -12.65 -38.49
C TYR A 409 -5.59 -13.48 -39.22
N ILE A 410 -5.76 -13.22 -40.51
CA ILE A 410 -6.72 -13.90 -41.37
C ILE A 410 -6.01 -15.05 -42.09
N ASP A 411 -6.61 -16.24 -42.10
CA ASP A 411 -6.07 -17.40 -42.81
C ASP A 411 -5.85 -17.09 -44.30
N GLY A 412 -4.66 -17.43 -44.81
CA GLY A 412 -4.26 -17.17 -46.19
C GLY A 412 -3.69 -15.77 -46.46
N GLN A 413 -3.72 -14.84 -45.50
CA GLN A 413 -3.06 -13.53 -45.64
C GLN A 413 -1.63 -13.54 -45.07
N LYS A 414 -0.68 -12.94 -45.80
CA LYS A 414 0.73 -12.84 -45.37
C LYS A 414 0.96 -11.80 -44.26
N LYS A 415 0.07 -10.82 -44.12
CA LYS A 415 0.16 -9.76 -43.11
C LYS A 415 -1.18 -9.66 -42.38
N PRO A 416 -1.18 -9.42 -41.06
CA PRO A 416 -2.42 -9.20 -40.32
C PRO A 416 -3.08 -7.88 -40.75
N GLU A 417 -4.40 -7.85 -40.71
CA GLU A 417 -5.17 -6.62 -40.79
C GLU A 417 -5.00 -5.83 -39.49
N LYS A 418 -4.66 -4.53 -39.60
CA LYS A 418 -4.44 -3.66 -38.45
C LYS A 418 -5.58 -2.66 -38.33
N THR A 419 -6.26 -2.65 -37.18
CA THR A 419 -7.28 -1.66 -36.81
C THR A 419 -7.01 -1.09 -35.41
N ASN A 420 -7.87 -0.17 -34.94
CA ASN A 420 -7.80 0.44 -33.62
C ASN A 420 -8.97 -0.05 -32.76
N LEU A 421 -8.75 -0.28 -31.47
CA LEU A 421 -9.77 -0.74 -30.52
C LEU A 421 -11.02 0.16 -30.54
N LYS A 422 -10.86 1.48 -30.73
CA LYS A 422 -11.99 2.42 -30.82
C LYS A 422 -12.93 2.20 -32.00
N LYS A 423 -12.46 1.52 -33.04
CA LYS A 423 -13.27 1.17 -34.21
C LYS A 423 -13.94 -0.19 -34.08
N VAL A 424 -13.66 -0.93 -33.00
CA VAL A 424 -14.23 -2.25 -32.77
C VAL A 424 -15.53 -2.11 -32.00
N VAL A 425 -16.61 -2.65 -32.55
CA VAL A 425 -17.92 -2.70 -31.90
C VAL A 425 -17.94 -3.83 -30.88
N ASN A 426 -17.53 -5.04 -31.31
CA ASN A 426 -17.39 -6.20 -30.44
C ASN A 426 -16.39 -7.19 -31.04
N ILE A 427 -15.95 -8.11 -30.17
CA ILE A 427 -15.11 -9.23 -30.53
C ILE A 427 -15.81 -10.49 -30.01
N LYS A 428 -15.94 -11.50 -30.85
CA LYS A 428 -16.51 -12.78 -30.48
C LYS A 428 -15.44 -13.85 -30.58
N ASP A 429 -15.23 -14.63 -29.53
CA ASP A 429 -14.33 -15.78 -29.60
C ASP A 429 -15.01 -17.03 -30.19
N ASN A 430 -14.22 -18.05 -30.49
CA ASN A 430 -14.71 -19.32 -31.01
C ASN A 430 -15.64 -20.09 -30.04
N GLU A 431 -15.66 -19.73 -28.75
CA GLU A 431 -16.59 -20.29 -27.74
C GLU A 431 -17.93 -19.53 -27.72
N GLY A 432 -18.05 -18.45 -28.52
CA GLY A 432 -19.24 -17.63 -28.63
C GLY A 432 -19.35 -16.54 -27.56
N ARG A 433 -18.31 -16.33 -26.74
CA ARG A 433 -18.27 -15.22 -25.78
C ARG A 433 -18.10 -13.90 -26.54
N MET A 434 -18.85 -12.90 -26.10
CA MET A 434 -18.86 -11.57 -26.69
C MET A 434 -18.13 -10.60 -25.77
N TYR A 435 -17.08 -9.97 -26.28
CA TYR A 435 -16.36 -8.90 -25.62
C TYR A 435 -16.73 -7.57 -26.28
N ILE A 436 -17.08 -6.58 -25.47
CA ILE A 436 -17.30 -5.21 -25.92
C ILE A 436 -16.09 -4.35 -25.59
N VAL A 437 -15.80 -3.39 -26.47
CA VAL A 437 -14.68 -2.47 -26.26
C VAL A 437 -15.18 -1.20 -25.60
N GLY A 438 -14.43 -0.69 -24.63
CA GLY A 438 -14.73 0.59 -24.01
C GLY A 438 -13.56 1.20 -23.28
N LYS A 439 -13.70 2.47 -22.90
CA LYS A 439 -12.70 3.16 -22.09
C LYS A 439 -12.96 2.88 -20.61
N ALA A 440 -11.96 2.44 -19.87
CA ALA A 440 -11.96 2.35 -18.41
C ALA A 440 -10.87 3.21 -17.79
N GLY A 441 -11.05 3.47 -16.50
CA GLY A 441 -10.21 4.35 -15.71
C GLY A 441 -10.78 5.77 -15.55
N ARG A 442 -10.04 6.62 -14.87
CA ARG A 442 -10.31 8.04 -14.64
C ARG A 442 -9.24 8.86 -15.39
N GLY A 443 -9.46 10.15 -15.54
CA GLY A 443 -8.36 11.05 -15.92
C GLY A 443 -7.39 11.24 -14.76
N VAL A 444 -6.14 11.57 -15.04
CA VAL A 444 -5.16 11.94 -14.00
C VAL A 444 -5.61 13.27 -13.41
N PRO A 445 -5.72 13.42 -12.08
CA PRO A 445 -6.13 14.68 -11.48
C PRO A 445 -5.14 15.82 -11.82
N LEU A 446 -5.68 17.03 -11.96
CA LEU A 446 -4.91 18.26 -12.20
C LEU A 446 -3.92 18.58 -11.07
N VAL A 447 -4.19 18.10 -9.85
CA VAL A 447 -3.39 18.33 -8.65
C VAL A 447 -3.39 17.04 -7.82
N SER A 448 -2.23 16.40 -7.68
CA SER A 448 -2.03 15.40 -6.62
C SER A 448 -1.66 16.16 -5.35
N LEU A 449 -2.37 15.92 -4.25
CA LEU A 449 -2.06 16.54 -2.95
C LEU A 449 -1.46 15.48 -2.02
N GLY A 450 -0.13 15.54 -1.82
CA GLY A 450 0.63 14.77 -0.84
C GLY A 450 1.27 13.47 -1.36
N ASP A 451 1.61 12.54 -0.44
CA ASP A 451 2.28 11.23 -0.71
C ASP A 451 1.43 10.23 -1.54
N LYS A 452 0.43 10.69 -2.29
CA LYS A 452 -0.54 9.83 -2.97
C LYS A 452 -0.14 9.66 -4.43
N VAL A 453 0.28 8.44 -4.77
CA VAL A 453 0.40 7.99 -6.16
C VAL A 453 -1.01 7.94 -6.73
N GLU A 454 -1.37 8.89 -7.59
CA GLU A 454 -2.65 8.88 -8.28
C GLU A 454 -2.52 8.03 -9.54
N THR A 455 -3.13 6.85 -9.54
CA THR A 455 -3.29 6.04 -10.74
C THR A 455 -4.65 6.35 -11.34
N ASN A 456 -4.65 6.97 -12.53
CA ASN A 456 -5.72 6.73 -13.50
C ASN A 456 -5.46 7.46 -14.83
N THR A 457 -5.20 6.67 -15.86
CA THR A 457 -5.35 7.09 -17.25
C THR A 457 -6.51 6.33 -17.86
N LYS A 458 -7.33 7.02 -18.66
CA LYS A 458 -8.30 6.36 -19.51
C LYS A 458 -7.55 5.42 -20.45
N ARG A 459 -8.01 4.19 -20.60
CA ARG A 459 -7.45 3.18 -21.53
C ARG A 459 -8.58 2.40 -22.19
N TYR A 460 -8.36 1.88 -23.39
CA TYR A 460 -9.30 0.92 -23.97
C TYR A 460 -9.09 -0.45 -23.36
N SER A 461 -10.20 -1.10 -23.04
CA SER A 461 -10.27 -2.42 -22.44
C SER A 461 -11.37 -3.24 -23.10
N LEU A 462 -11.28 -4.56 -22.93
CA LEU A 462 -12.29 -5.53 -23.36
C LEU A 462 -13.12 -5.95 -22.16
N PHE A 463 -14.43 -5.96 -22.33
CA PHE A 463 -15.37 -6.25 -21.27
C PHE A 463 -16.31 -7.38 -21.64
N GLU A 464 -16.53 -8.31 -20.71
CA GLU A 464 -17.61 -9.29 -20.73
C GLU A 464 -18.75 -8.82 -19.81
N GLU A 465 -20.00 -8.88 -20.28
CA GLU A 465 -21.16 -8.51 -19.45
C GLU A 465 -21.47 -9.61 -18.43
N VAL A 466 -21.33 -9.28 -17.14
CA VAL A 466 -21.58 -10.23 -16.04
C VAL A 466 -23.02 -10.14 -15.56
N LYS A 467 -23.53 -8.92 -15.37
CA LYS A 467 -24.93 -8.66 -15.03
C LYS A 467 -25.43 -7.44 -15.78
N LYS A 468 -26.55 -7.61 -16.47
CA LYS A 468 -27.26 -6.54 -17.15
C LYS A 468 -28.30 -5.91 -16.23
N GLY A 469 -28.33 -4.58 -16.15
CA GLY A 469 -29.33 -3.83 -15.39
C GLY A 469 -29.85 -2.61 -16.14
N GLY A 470 -30.99 -2.07 -15.69
CA GLY A 470 -31.65 -0.94 -16.35
C GLY A 470 -30.96 0.41 -16.14
N LYS A 471 -30.27 0.60 -15.00
CA LYS A 471 -29.54 1.85 -14.66
C LYS A 471 -28.04 1.68 -14.52
N VAL A 472 -27.57 0.46 -14.25
CA VAL A 472 -26.16 0.10 -14.21
C VAL A 472 -26.02 -1.34 -14.70
N SER A 473 -24.95 -1.63 -15.41
CA SER A 473 -24.52 -2.99 -15.74
C SER A 473 -23.14 -3.26 -15.14
N LEU A 474 -22.92 -4.50 -14.75
CA LEU A 474 -21.64 -4.99 -14.24
C LEU A 474 -20.91 -5.74 -15.35
N TYR A 475 -19.66 -5.40 -15.53
CA TYR A 475 -18.78 -5.99 -16.51
C TYR A 475 -17.51 -6.51 -15.86
N HIS A 476 -16.94 -7.53 -16.48
CA HIS A 476 -15.63 -8.06 -16.18
C HIS A 476 -14.66 -7.55 -17.26
N GLU A 477 -13.63 -6.82 -16.85
CA GLU A 477 -12.53 -6.34 -17.69
C GLU A 477 -11.63 -7.52 -18.06
N PHE A 478 -12.01 -8.27 -19.09
CA PHE A 478 -11.25 -9.40 -19.60
C PHE A 478 -9.80 -9.03 -19.92
N PHE A 479 -9.55 -7.84 -20.49
CA PHE A 479 -8.21 -7.35 -20.83
C PHE A 479 -8.15 -5.81 -20.71
N PRO A 480 -7.04 -5.22 -20.22
CA PRO A 480 -5.81 -5.89 -19.78
C PRO A 480 -5.80 -6.35 -18.31
N GLN A 481 -6.74 -5.93 -17.46
CA GLN A 481 -6.54 -5.99 -16.00
C GLN A 481 -7.28 -7.09 -15.21
N ASP A 482 -8.20 -7.89 -15.78
CA ASP A 482 -9.00 -8.92 -15.04
C ASP A 482 -9.61 -8.35 -13.76
N ASP A 483 -10.31 -7.24 -13.93
CA ASP A 483 -10.99 -6.49 -12.86
C ASP A 483 -12.47 -6.37 -13.18
N TYR A 484 -13.26 -5.76 -12.29
CA TYR A 484 -14.68 -5.53 -12.49
C TYR A 484 -14.96 -4.04 -12.65
N SER A 485 -15.89 -3.71 -13.54
CA SER A 485 -16.24 -2.34 -13.85
C SER A 485 -17.75 -2.19 -13.97
N LEU A 486 -18.24 -1.01 -13.59
CA LEU A 486 -19.64 -0.65 -13.69
C LEU A 486 -19.86 0.30 -14.86
N LYS A 487 -21.00 0.21 -15.54
CA LYS A 487 -21.34 1.18 -16.59
C LYS A 487 -22.80 1.59 -16.47
N LYS A 488 -23.06 2.90 -16.45
CA LYS A 488 -24.42 3.44 -16.59
C LYS A 488 -24.78 3.53 -18.08
N PRO A 489 -26.02 3.24 -18.51
CA PRO A 489 -26.40 3.25 -19.92
C PRO A 489 -26.14 4.56 -20.66
N ALA A 490 -26.25 5.70 -19.96
CA ALA A 490 -26.03 7.03 -20.53
C ALA A 490 -24.55 7.46 -20.57
N GLN A 491 -23.62 6.60 -20.13
CA GLN A 491 -22.19 6.91 -20.11
C GLN A 491 -21.45 6.07 -21.15
N ASP A 492 -20.54 6.71 -21.89
CA ASP A 492 -19.67 6.01 -22.85
C ASP A 492 -18.56 5.20 -22.15
N GLU A 493 -18.21 5.60 -20.92
CA GLU A 493 -17.06 5.09 -20.20
C GLU A 493 -17.44 4.08 -19.10
N PHE A 494 -16.57 3.11 -18.91
CA PHE A 494 -16.63 2.14 -17.83
C PHE A 494 -15.99 2.74 -16.58
N PHE A 495 -16.64 2.49 -15.46
CA PHE A 495 -16.21 2.95 -14.16
C PHE A 495 -15.45 1.86 -13.42
N SER A 496 -14.17 2.12 -13.21
CA SER A 496 -13.27 1.31 -12.38
C SER A 496 -12.83 2.17 -11.18
N PRO A 497 -13.37 1.95 -9.97
CA PRO A 497 -12.94 2.66 -8.78
C PRO A 497 -11.50 2.28 -8.41
N PRO A 498 -10.72 3.19 -7.79
CA PRO A 498 -9.37 2.85 -7.35
C PRO A 498 -9.38 1.79 -6.23
N VAL A 499 -8.30 1.04 -6.14
CA VAL A 499 -8.10 -0.10 -5.22
C VAL A 499 -8.21 0.29 -3.74
N PHE A 500 -7.81 1.52 -3.37
CA PHE A 500 -7.74 1.89 -1.95
C PHE A 500 -7.92 3.41 -1.72
N LEU A 501 -6.92 4.20 -2.09
CA LEU A 501 -6.94 5.65 -1.85
C LEU A 501 -7.95 6.34 -2.76
N GLY A 502 -8.88 7.07 -2.15
CA GLY A 502 -9.91 7.80 -2.88
C GLY A 502 -11.10 6.95 -3.31
N ARG A 503 -11.15 5.63 -3.06
CA ARG A 503 -12.24 4.72 -3.45
C ARG A 503 -13.62 5.20 -2.98
N ARG A 504 -13.78 5.62 -1.73
CA ARG A 504 -15.06 6.14 -1.24
C ARG A 504 -15.46 7.44 -1.96
N LYS A 505 -14.54 8.38 -2.14
CA LYS A 505 -14.80 9.62 -2.89
C LYS A 505 -15.26 9.29 -4.32
N ALA A 506 -14.50 8.42 -4.95
CA ALA A 506 -14.72 7.85 -6.26
C ALA A 506 -16.11 7.23 -6.44
N LEU A 507 -16.53 6.40 -5.49
CA LEU A 507 -17.84 5.74 -5.49
C LEU A 507 -18.96 6.74 -5.25
N ARG A 508 -18.78 7.71 -4.34
CA ARG A 508 -19.78 8.76 -4.07
C ARG A 508 -20.03 9.65 -5.28
N GLU A 509 -19.00 9.98 -6.04
CA GLU A 509 -19.15 10.73 -7.30
C GLU A 509 -19.97 9.93 -8.33
N TYR A 510 -19.65 8.65 -8.50
CA TYR A 510 -20.33 7.77 -9.46
C TYR A 510 -21.80 7.51 -9.11
N PHE A 511 -22.08 7.25 -7.84
CA PHE A 511 -23.42 6.99 -7.30
C PHE A 511 -24.06 8.24 -6.68
N SER A 512 -23.67 9.42 -7.14
CA SER A 512 -24.15 10.71 -6.62
C SER A 512 -25.67 10.91 -6.77
N ASP A 513 -26.28 10.17 -7.68
CA ASP A 513 -27.72 10.12 -7.94
C ASP A 513 -28.50 9.21 -6.96
N CYS A 514 -27.83 8.57 -6.00
CA CYS A 514 -28.44 7.59 -5.09
C CYS A 514 -27.99 7.84 -3.63
N PRO A 515 -28.72 8.67 -2.85
CA PRO A 515 -28.33 9.02 -1.48
C PRO A 515 -28.15 7.82 -0.53
N GLN A 516 -28.97 6.76 -0.69
CA GLN A 516 -28.85 5.54 0.11
C GLN A 516 -27.56 4.76 -0.18
N MET A 517 -27.07 4.82 -1.42
CA MET A 517 -25.75 4.27 -1.76
C MET A 517 -24.64 5.10 -1.15
N ILE A 518 -24.74 6.44 -1.16
CA ILE A 518 -23.77 7.32 -0.49
C ILE A 518 -23.64 6.97 1.00
N GLU A 519 -24.76 6.76 1.70
CA GLU A 519 -24.75 6.35 3.10
C GLU A 519 -24.02 5.01 3.30
N SER A 520 -24.26 4.04 2.41
CA SER A 520 -23.60 2.73 2.46
C SER A 520 -22.10 2.83 2.14
N ILE A 521 -21.70 3.73 1.25
CA ILE A 521 -20.28 4.03 0.94
C ILE A 521 -19.59 4.72 2.12
N ASP A 522 -20.23 5.68 2.78
CA ASP A 522 -19.68 6.34 3.98
C ASP A 522 -19.54 5.33 5.14
N LYS A 523 -20.47 4.38 5.21
CA LYS A 523 -20.39 3.19 6.05
C LYS A 523 -19.41 2.13 5.54
N GLY A 524 -18.65 2.37 4.48
CA GLY A 524 -17.56 1.50 4.03
C GLY A 524 -18.01 0.13 3.50
N ALA A 525 -19.27 -0.02 3.10
CA ALA A 525 -19.82 -1.30 2.65
C ALA A 525 -19.19 -1.84 1.34
N TYR A 526 -18.36 -1.02 0.67
CA TYR A 526 -17.76 -1.30 -0.64
C TYR A 526 -16.27 -0.93 -0.69
N ASP A 527 -15.59 -0.93 0.44
CA ASP A 527 -14.18 -0.55 0.51
C ASP A 527 -13.24 -1.56 -0.16
N PHE A 528 -13.72 -2.79 -0.38
CA PHE A 528 -12.94 -3.86 -0.97
C PHE A 528 -13.08 -3.92 -2.50
N GLU A 529 -12.03 -4.43 -3.13
CA GLU A 529 -11.94 -4.63 -4.58
C GLU A 529 -11.96 -6.12 -4.89
N ASN A 530 -13.16 -6.71 -4.88
CA ASN A 530 -13.38 -8.09 -5.28
C ASN A 530 -14.72 -8.25 -5.99
N LYS A 531 -14.87 -9.34 -6.73
CA LYS A 531 -16.07 -9.68 -7.51
C LYS A 531 -17.34 -9.52 -6.69
N GLU A 532 -17.35 -10.04 -5.46
CA GLU A 532 -18.49 -10.05 -4.55
C GLU A 532 -18.91 -8.63 -4.18
N THR A 533 -17.95 -7.74 -3.96
CA THR A 533 -18.20 -6.32 -3.67
C THR A 533 -18.81 -5.61 -4.88
N TYR A 534 -18.34 -5.89 -6.10
CA TYR A 534 -18.93 -5.33 -7.31
C TYR A 534 -20.34 -5.86 -7.60
N ILE A 535 -20.57 -7.16 -7.37
CA ILE A 535 -21.91 -7.76 -7.42
C ILE A 535 -22.84 -7.09 -6.40
N LYS A 536 -22.37 -6.91 -5.16
CA LYS A 536 -23.12 -6.23 -4.10
C LYS A 536 -23.42 -4.78 -4.45
N MET A 537 -22.46 -4.03 -5.01
CA MET A 537 -22.70 -2.67 -5.49
C MET A 537 -23.77 -2.62 -6.58
N PHE A 538 -23.72 -3.54 -7.55
CA PHE A 538 -24.73 -3.66 -8.59
C PHE A 538 -26.12 -3.97 -7.99
N ASP A 539 -26.20 -4.98 -7.12
CA ASP A 539 -27.46 -5.46 -6.54
C ASP A 539 -28.07 -4.39 -5.61
N ASP A 540 -27.27 -3.75 -4.77
CA ASP A 540 -27.71 -2.67 -3.89
C ASP A 540 -28.18 -1.45 -4.69
N TYR A 541 -27.41 -1.01 -5.70
CA TYR A 541 -27.81 0.13 -6.52
C TYR A 541 -29.11 -0.16 -7.30
N THR A 542 -29.23 -1.37 -7.85
CA THR A 542 -30.45 -1.80 -8.55
C THR A 542 -31.65 -1.87 -7.60
N LYS A 543 -31.46 -2.34 -6.38
CA LYS A 543 -32.54 -2.44 -5.38
C LYS A 543 -32.95 -1.08 -4.82
N LEU A 544 -31.98 -0.25 -4.44
CA LEU A 544 -32.22 1.01 -3.74
C LEU A 544 -32.64 2.12 -4.70
N CYS A 545 -32.17 2.06 -5.95
CA CYS A 545 -32.30 3.15 -6.91
C CYS A 545 -32.81 2.72 -8.30
N GLY A 546 -33.16 1.44 -8.50
CA GLY A 546 -33.67 0.90 -9.77
C GLY A 546 -35.17 1.02 -10.02
N ASN A 547 -35.98 1.40 -9.02
CA ASN A 547 -37.46 1.53 -9.14
C ASN A 547 -37.97 2.98 -9.16
N SER A 548 -37.15 3.95 -9.58
CA SER A 548 -37.54 5.36 -9.73
C SER A 548 -37.51 5.84 -11.16
#